data_AF-A0A7C3D7P8-F1
#
_entry.id   AF-A0A7C3D7P8-F1
#
_cell.length_a   1.000
_cell.length_b   1.000
_cell.length_c   1.000
_cell.angle_alpha   90.00
_cell.angle_beta   90.00
_cell.angle_gamma   90.00
#
_symmetry.space_group_name_H-M   'P 1'
#
loop_
_entity.id
_entity.type
_entity.pdbx_description
1 polymer ?
#
loop_
_entity_poly.entity_id
_entity_poly.type
_entity_poly.pdbx_seq_one_letter_code
_entity_poly.pdbx_strand_id
1 'polypeptide(L)' 'MPIQLHTLAENLAFTAPWQPLLVEPIAKFLGLPDGFITEADQEGFGMAFYAAILEKPAK' A
#
# COMPACT_ATOMS: atom_id res chain seq x y z
N MET A 1 6.98 -21.81 2.17
CA MET A 1 7.77 -20.61 2.54
C MET A 1 7.00 -19.85 3.62
N PRO A 2 7.65 -19.30 4.65
CA PRO A 2 6.98 -18.40 5.58
C PRO A 2 6.52 -17.14 4.86
N ILE A 3 5.37 -16.58 5.23
CA ILE A 3 4.93 -15.25 4.79
C ILE A 3 5.89 -14.25 5.46
N GLN A 4 6.59 -13.45 4.66
CA GLN A 4 7.43 -12.37 5.16
C GLN A 4 6.63 -11.07 5.13
N LEU A 5 6.51 -10.43 6.28
CA LEU A 5 5.86 -9.13 6.43
C LEU A 5 6.91 -8.05 6.32
N HIS A 6 6.59 -7.02 5.54
CA HIS A 6 7.45 -5.87 5.31
C HIS A 6 6.66 -4.60 5.61
N THR A 7 7.36 -3.59 6.08
CA THR A 7 6.82 -2.23 6.19
C THR A 7 6.44 -1.69 4.81
N LEU A 8 5.58 -0.66 4.78
CA LEU A 8 5.24 0.01 3.52
C LEU A 8 6.49 0.55 2.82
N ALA A 9 7.43 1.14 3.58
CA ALA A 9 8.67 1.69 3.03
C ALA A 9 9.54 0.61 2.36
N GLU A 10 9.67 -0.56 2.97
CA GLU A 10 10.40 -1.70 2.38
C GLU A 10 9.71 -2.20 1.11
N ASN A 11 8.37 -2.31 1.12
CA ASN A 11 7.63 -2.71 -0.07
C ASN A 11 7.83 -1.72 -1.24
N LEU A 12 7.84 -0.42 -0.97
CA LEU A 12 8.14 0.60 -1.99
C LEU A 12 9.60 0.53 -2.46
N ALA A 13 10.54 0.21 -1.59
CA ALA A 13 11.93 0.02 -2.00
C ALA A 13 12.07 -1.16 -2.97
N PHE A 14 11.28 -2.24 -2.80
CA PHE A 14 11.27 -3.37 -3.73
C PHE A 14 10.70 -3.04 -5.11
N THR A 15 10.01 -1.91 -5.28
CA THR A 15 9.50 -1.48 -6.60
C THR A 15 10.53 -0.76 -7.45
N ALA A 16 11.74 -0.52 -6.94
CA ALA A 16 12.83 0.06 -7.72
C ALA A 16 13.10 -0.76 -9.00
N PRO A 17 13.39 -0.10 -10.14
CA PRO A 17 13.70 1.32 -10.29
C PRO A 17 12.46 2.23 -10.46
N TRP A 18 11.24 1.71 -10.38
CA TRP A 18 10.05 2.52 -10.59
C TRP A 18 9.79 3.44 -9.40
N GLN A 19 9.44 4.69 -9.70
CA GLN A 19 9.26 5.74 -8.70
C GLN A 19 7.77 5.84 -8.32
N PRO A 20 7.42 5.84 -7.03
CA PRO A 20 6.02 6.00 -6.62
C PRO A 20 5.54 7.43 -6.91
N LEU A 21 4.48 7.54 -7.72
CA LEU A 21 3.78 8.80 -8.03
C LEU A 21 2.64 9.07 -7.03
N LEU A 22 1.96 8.00 -6.61
CA LEU A 22 0.89 8.03 -5.62
C LEU A 22 1.01 6.82 -4.72
N VAL A 23 0.88 7.02 -3.40
CA VAL A 23 0.75 5.95 -2.40
C VAL A 23 -0.30 6.38 -1.40
N GLU A 24 -1.39 5.62 -1.28
CA GLU A 24 -2.46 5.94 -0.33
C GLU A 24 -3.24 4.69 0.10
N PRO A 25 -4.01 4.76 1.20
CA PRO A 25 -4.84 3.64 1.64
C PRO A 25 -5.81 3.19 0.55
N ILE A 26 -5.99 1.87 0.41
CA ILE A 26 -6.81 1.29 -0.66
C ILE A 26 -8.26 1.82 -0.67
N ALA A 27 -8.83 2.09 0.50
CA ALA A 27 -10.18 2.63 0.61
C ALA A 27 -10.29 4.00 -0.05
N LYS A 28 -9.30 4.87 0.18
CA LYS A 28 -9.25 6.20 -0.42
C LYS A 28 -9.06 6.11 -1.94
N PHE A 29 -8.16 5.23 -2.38
CA PHE A 29 -7.92 5.00 -3.81
C PHE A 29 -9.18 4.53 -4.56
N LEU A 30 -9.99 3.69 -3.92
CA LEU A 30 -11.26 3.20 -4.46
C LEU A 30 -12.42 4.20 -4.32
N GLY A 31 -12.20 5.36 -3.72
CA GLY A 31 -13.23 6.36 -3.46
C GLY A 31 -14.29 5.90 -2.45
N LEU A 32 -13.92 4.99 -1.55
CA LEU A 32 -14.81 4.50 -0.51
C LEU A 32 -14.99 5.58 0.57
N PRO A 33 -16.14 5.59 1.28
CA PRO A 33 -16.37 6.54 2.37
C PRO A 33 -15.31 6.43 3.47
N ASP A 34 -15.08 7.54 4.18
CA ASP A 34 -14.23 7.55 5.36
C ASP A 34 -14.75 6.55 6.41
N GLY A 35 -13.82 5.81 7.03
CA GLY A 35 -14.16 4.76 7.98
C GLY A 35 -14.76 3.50 7.37
N PHE A 36 -14.79 3.35 6.03
CA PHE A 36 -15.21 2.10 5.40
C PHE A 36 -14.32 0.92 5.81
N ILE A 37 -13.00 1.16 5.92
CA ILE A 37 -12.08 0.25 6.60
C ILE A 37 -11.78 0.88 7.96
N THR A 38 -12.24 0.25 9.03
CA THR A 38 -12.04 0.70 10.40
C THR A 38 -10.71 0.20 10.98
N GLU A 39 -10.28 0.76 12.11
CA GLU A 39 -9.13 0.23 12.86
C GLU A 39 -9.37 -1.22 13.31
N ALA A 40 -10.59 -1.55 13.73
CA ALA A 40 -10.96 -2.92 14.11
C ALA A 40 -10.82 -3.92 12.95
N ASP A 41 -11.13 -3.48 11.72
CA ASP A 41 -10.90 -4.30 10.52
C ASP A 41 -9.41 -4.54 10.27
N GLN A 42 -8.54 -3.59 10.63
CA GLN A 42 -7.08 -3.71 10.46
C GLN A 42 -6.42 -4.55 11.56
N GLU A 43 -6.92 -4.45 12.80
CA GLU A 43 -6.42 -5.21 13.96
C GLU A 43 -6.54 -6.73 13.75
N GLY A 44 -7.58 -7.19 13.05
CA GLY A 44 -7.79 -8.62 12.75
C GLY A 44 -6.73 -9.22 11.82
N PHE A 45 -6.08 -8.41 10.97
CA PHE A 45 -5.09 -8.88 9.99
C PHE A 45 -3.66 -8.46 10.32
N GLY A 46 -3.45 -7.46 11.18
CA GLY A 46 -2.13 -6.89 11.47
C GLY A 46 -1.45 -6.30 10.24
N MET A 47 -2.24 -5.96 9.20
CA MET A 47 -1.77 -5.50 7.90
C MET A 47 -2.67 -4.37 7.41
N ALA A 48 -2.09 -3.42 6.68
CA ALA A 48 -2.81 -2.33 6.04
C ALA A 48 -2.65 -2.42 4.53
N PHE A 49 -3.74 -2.18 3.79
CA PHE A 49 -3.75 -2.25 2.33
C PHE A 49 -3.57 -0.86 1.73
N TYR A 50 -2.59 -0.74 0.84
CA TYR A 50 -2.26 0.49 0.11
C TYR A 50 -2.34 0.23 -1.39
N ALA A 51 -2.75 1.26 -2.13
CA ALA A 51 -2.59 1.32 -3.57
C ALA A 51 -1.37 2.20 -3.89
N ALA A 52 -0.58 1.79 -4.88
CA ALA A 52 0.55 2.57 -5.38
C ALA A 52 0.48 2.68 -6.91
N ILE A 53 0.62 3.90 -7.43
CA ILE A 53 0.86 4.15 -8.86
C ILE A 53 2.35 4.42 -9.01
N LEU A 54 2.99 3.64 -9.88
CA LEU A 54 4.42 3.72 -10.11
C LEU A 54 4.69 4.31 -11.49
N GLU A 55 5.60 5.26 -11.55
CA GLU A 55 6.14 5.81 -12.78
C GLU A 55 7.38 5.03 -13.19
N LYS A 56 7.41 4.61 -14.45
CA LYS A 56 8.60 3.98 -15.04
C LYS A 56 9.68 5.05 -15.26
N PRO A 57 10.95 4.78 -14.95
CA PRO A 57 12.03 5.71 -15.23
C PRO A 57 12.02 6.15 -16.70
N ALA A 58 12.16 7.45 -16.94
CA ALA A 58 12.49 7.96 -18.27
C ALA A 58 13.84 7.36 -18.70
N LYS A 59 13.96 6.96 -19.98
CA LYS A 59 15.19 6.40 -20.54
C LYS A 59 16.33 7.39 -20.53
#